data_AF-A0AAU7UFB8-F1
#
_entry.id   AF-A0AAU7UFB8-F1
#
_cell.length_a   1.000
_cell.length_b   1.000
_cell.length_c   1.000
_cell.angle_alpha   90.00
_cell.angle_beta   90.00
_cell.angle_gamma   90.00
#
_symmetry.space_group_name_H-M   'P 1'
#
loop_
_entity.id
_entity.type
_entity.pdbx_description
1 polymer ?
#
loop_
_entity_poly.entity_id
_entity_poly.type
_entity_poly.pdbx_seq_one_letter_code
_entity_poly.pdbx_strand_id
1 'polypeptide(L)'
;MDLSTHRTAASALPLTLNVTVAPDPSAAVPAAGEPLLQLRALEHAGDPELQRDRLKTFLTAAAARQVQRLLRHEPGADAALDLCYPADAPNWWVRLEQMDEGGARLVRYDVDSQVAGAEQLELSAEQAQALAERLDSALLEREQASLEVHADGDLGGQNSPHDHTRR
;
A
#
# COMPACT_ATOMS: atom_id res chain seq x y z
N MET A 1 -43.19 -1.82 22.86
CA MET A 1 -42.01 -0.97 23.14
C MET A 1 -41.09 -1.16 21.96
N ASP A 2 -41.00 -0.15 21.11
CA ASP A 2 -40.27 -0.18 19.84
C ASP A 2 -38.80 0.13 20.13
N LEU A 3 -37.91 -0.83 19.89
CA LEU A 3 -36.46 -0.64 20.02
C LEU A 3 -35.96 0.01 18.72
N SER A 4 -36.06 1.33 18.66
CA SER A 4 -35.36 2.16 17.67
C SER A 4 -33.87 1.90 17.79
N THR A 5 -33.38 0.97 16.97
CA THR A 5 -31.95 0.71 16.83
C THR A 5 -31.41 1.89 16.04
N HIS A 6 -30.97 2.94 16.74
CA HIS A 6 -30.16 4.00 16.16
C HIS A 6 -28.87 3.33 15.67
N ARG A 7 -28.89 2.86 14.41
CA ARG A 7 -27.70 2.64 13.63
C ARG A 7 -27.13 4.04 13.41
N THR A 8 -26.30 4.49 14.34
CA THR A 8 -25.50 5.70 14.19
C THR A 8 -24.69 5.49 12.93
N ALA A 9 -25.14 6.06 11.82
CA ALA A 9 -24.28 6.38 10.71
C ALA A 9 -23.24 7.33 11.29
N ALA A 10 -22.09 6.78 11.69
CA ALA A 10 -20.93 7.58 12.03
C ALA A 10 -20.73 8.51 10.85
N SER A 11 -20.89 9.82 11.06
CA SER A 11 -20.57 10.81 10.04
C SER A 11 -19.09 10.63 9.75
N ALA A 12 -18.78 9.87 8.71
CA ALA A 12 -17.42 9.57 8.32
C ALA A 12 -16.79 10.91 7.95
N LEU A 13 -15.81 11.32 8.73
CA LEU A 13 -14.94 12.42 8.34
C LEU A 13 -14.39 12.13 6.94
N PRO A 14 -14.22 13.13 6.07
CA PRO A 14 -13.70 12.89 4.74
C PRO A 14 -12.32 12.24 4.85
N LEU A 15 -12.21 11.01 4.35
CA LEU A 15 -10.98 10.24 4.31
C LEU A 15 -10.24 10.51 3.00
N THR A 16 -8.95 10.78 3.10
CA THR A 16 -8.07 10.93 1.94
C THR A 16 -7.21 9.68 1.81
N LEU A 17 -7.26 9.06 0.64
CA LEU A 17 -6.33 7.99 0.28
C LEU A 17 -5.05 8.58 -0.29
N ASN A 18 -3.91 8.19 0.28
CA ASN A 18 -2.59 8.59 -0.16
C ASN A 18 -1.74 7.36 -0.49
N VAL A 19 -0.96 7.45 -1.57
CA VAL A 19 -0.02 6.42 -2.00
C VAL A 19 1.33 7.09 -2.20
N THR A 20 2.36 6.62 -1.51
CA THR A 20 3.70 7.20 -1.58
C THR A 20 4.76 6.11 -1.66
N VAL A 21 5.88 6.40 -2.31
CA VAL A 21 7.07 5.55 -2.25
C VAL A 21 7.63 5.58 -0.83
N ALA A 22 7.96 4.42 -0.27
CA ALA A 22 8.53 4.29 1.06
C ALA A 22 9.67 3.25 1.04
N PRO A 23 10.70 3.42 1.90
CA PRO A 23 11.69 2.38 2.09
C PRO A 23 11.03 1.10 2.65
N ASP A 24 11.60 -0.04 2.32
CA ASP A 24 11.17 -1.32 2.87
C ASP A 24 11.35 -1.32 4.41
N PRO A 25 10.25 -1.42 5.20
CA PRO A 25 10.32 -1.42 6.66
C PRO A 25 10.87 -2.74 7.23
N SER A 26 10.90 -3.81 6.44
CA SER A 26 11.46 -5.11 6.81
C SER A 26 12.96 -5.23 6.51
N ALA A 27 13.49 -4.35 5.65
CA ALA A 27 14.91 -4.34 5.33
C ALA A 27 15.75 -3.93 6.54
N ALA A 28 16.80 -4.71 6.83
CA ALA A 28 17.75 -4.41 7.90
C ALA A 28 18.50 -3.08 7.68
N VAL A 29 18.65 -2.67 6.42
CA VAL A 29 19.20 -1.37 6.01
C VAL A 29 18.19 -0.71 5.07
N PRO A 30 17.55 0.41 5.47
CA PRO A 30 16.47 1.04 4.70
C PRO A 30 16.85 1.50 3.28
N ALA A 31 18.13 1.81 3.06
CA ALA A 31 18.67 2.26 1.77
C ALA A 31 19.04 1.09 0.81
N ALA A 32 19.06 -0.15 1.31
CA ALA A 32 19.43 -1.33 0.52
C ALA A 32 18.22 -2.20 0.13
N GLY A 33 17.04 -1.93 0.70
CA GLY A 33 15.80 -2.63 0.37
C GLY A 33 15.18 -2.11 -0.92
N GLU A 34 14.48 -2.97 -1.65
CA GLU A 34 13.72 -2.55 -2.82
C GLU A 34 12.57 -1.62 -2.35
N PRO A 35 12.42 -0.41 -2.92
CA PRO A 35 11.39 0.52 -2.48
C PRO A 35 10.00 -0.08 -2.65
N LEU A 36 9.11 0.24 -1.70
CA LEU A 36 7.72 -0.21 -1.70
C LEU A 36 6.78 0.97 -1.90
N LEU A 37 5.51 0.67 -2.16
CA LEU A 37 4.46 1.67 -2.05
C LEU A 37 3.81 1.56 -0.68
N GLN A 38 3.52 2.69 -0.07
CA GLN A 38 2.78 2.80 1.18
C GLN A 38 1.40 3.39 0.89
N LEU A 39 0.36 2.62 1.16
CA LEU A 39 -1.03 3.04 1.08
C LEU A 39 -1.50 3.48 2.46
N ARG A 40 -2.02 4.71 2.56
CA ARG A 40 -2.56 5.29 3.79
C ARG A 40 -3.96 5.84 3.57
N ALA A 41 -4.87 5.55 4.50
CA ALA A 41 -6.14 6.26 4.64
C ALA A 41 -6.01 7.27 5.77
N LEU A 42 -6.12 8.56 5.43
CA LEU A 42 -5.89 9.68 6.33
C LEU A 42 -7.20 10.38 6.68
N GLU A 43 -7.48 10.51 7.97
CA GLU A 43 -8.41 11.52 8.48
C GLU A 43 -7.70 12.87 8.56
N HIS A 44 -8.43 13.95 8.30
CA HIS A 44 -7.92 15.33 8.42
C HIS A 44 -6.62 15.60 7.64
N ALA A 45 -6.49 15.08 6.41
CA ALA A 45 -5.24 15.19 5.63
C ALA A 45 -4.74 16.64 5.37
N GLY A 46 -5.61 17.65 5.51
CA GLY A 46 -5.24 19.06 5.40
C GLY A 46 -4.79 19.72 6.70
N ASP A 47 -4.86 19.01 7.82
CA ASP A 47 -4.50 19.50 9.16
C ASP A 47 -3.48 18.55 9.81
N PRO A 48 -2.18 18.90 9.83
CA PRO A 48 -1.14 18.01 10.33
C PRO A 48 -1.24 17.76 11.85
N GLU A 49 -1.89 18.62 12.62
CA GLU A 49 -2.07 18.44 14.07
C GLU A 49 -3.16 17.42 14.38
N LEU A 50 -4.15 17.29 13.49
CA LEU A 50 -5.29 16.38 13.62
C LEU A 50 -5.19 15.14 12.73
N GLN A 51 -4.17 15.06 11.88
CA GLN A 51 -4.00 13.97 10.93
C GLN A 51 -3.88 12.62 11.65
N ARG A 52 -4.70 11.65 11.23
CA ARG A 52 -4.68 10.28 11.77
C ARG A 52 -4.69 9.25 10.67
N ASP A 53 -3.83 8.24 10.81
CA ASP A 53 -3.85 7.05 9.97
C ASP A 53 -4.96 6.11 10.43
N ARG A 54 -5.95 5.87 9.57
CA ARG A 54 -7.00 4.85 9.81
C ARG A 54 -6.63 3.50 9.24
N LEU A 55 -5.89 3.51 8.15
CA LEU A 55 -5.36 2.31 7.53
C LEU A 55 -3.98 2.63 6.98
N LYS A 56 -3.06 1.69 7.15
CA LYS A 56 -1.71 1.77 6.60
C LYS A 56 -1.27 0.37 6.20
N THR A 57 -0.86 0.21 4.95
CA THR A 57 -0.25 -1.03 4.46
C THR A 57 0.84 -0.73 3.45
N PHE A 58 1.73 -1.69 3.23
CA PHE A 58 2.79 -1.63 2.23
C PHE A 58 2.48 -2.59 1.09
N LEU A 59 2.83 -2.19 -0.12
CA LEU A 59 2.57 -2.93 -1.35
C LEU A 59 3.89 -3.10 -2.11
N THR A 60 4.14 -4.33 -2.54
CA THR A 60 5.12 -4.59 -3.60
C THR A 60 4.58 -4.04 -4.93
N ALA A 61 5.44 -3.84 -5.93
CA ALA A 61 4.98 -3.43 -7.26
C ALA A 61 3.99 -4.43 -7.88
N ALA A 62 4.17 -5.73 -7.63
CA ALA A 62 3.24 -6.76 -8.07
C ALA A 62 1.86 -6.63 -7.42
N ALA A 63 1.82 -6.47 -6.09
CA ALA A 63 0.56 -6.27 -5.37
C ALA A 63 -0.14 -4.98 -5.80
N ALA A 64 0.61 -3.88 -5.98
CA ALA A 64 0.06 -2.62 -6.47
C ALA A 64 -0.56 -2.73 -7.88
N ARG A 65 0.06 -3.48 -8.80
CA ARG A 65 -0.50 -3.77 -10.13
C ARG A 65 -1.78 -4.62 -10.05
N GLN A 66 -1.85 -5.58 -9.12
CA GLN A 66 -3.06 -6.36 -8.88
C GLN A 66 -4.19 -5.49 -8.31
N VAL A 67 -3.90 -4.62 -7.34
CA VAL A 67 -4.84 -3.63 -6.82
C VAL A 67 -5.37 -2.75 -7.96
N GLN A 68 -4.49 -2.20 -8.80
CA GLN A 68 -4.89 -1.35 -9.91
C GLN A 68 -5.85 -2.06 -10.87
N ARG A 69 -5.53 -3.31 -11.26
CA ARG A 69 -6.41 -4.13 -12.11
C ARG A 69 -7.78 -4.36 -11.48
N LEU A 70 -7.80 -4.66 -10.18
CA LEU A 70 -9.04 -4.88 -9.43
C LEU A 70 -9.90 -3.61 -9.42
N LEU A 71 -9.31 -2.46 -9.08
CA LEU A 71 -10.01 -1.19 -9.05
C LEU A 71 -10.50 -0.75 -10.43
N ARG A 72 -9.78 -1.08 -11.51
CA ARG A 72 -10.19 -0.80 -12.90
C ARG A 72 -11.19 -1.81 -13.48
N HIS A 73 -11.61 -2.81 -12.71
CA HIS A 73 -12.59 -3.81 -13.13
C HIS A 73 -12.14 -4.59 -14.38
N GLU A 74 -10.82 -4.82 -14.52
CA GLU A 74 -10.29 -5.50 -15.69
C GLU A 74 -10.62 -7.01 -15.70
N PRO A 75 -10.86 -7.61 -16.88
CA PRO A 75 -11.19 -9.03 -16.99
C PRO A 75 -10.07 -9.91 -16.42
N GLY A 76 -10.44 -10.77 -15.45
CA GLY A 76 -9.51 -11.67 -14.74
C GLY A 76 -8.93 -11.12 -13.44
N ALA A 77 -9.43 -10.00 -12.92
CA ALA A 77 -9.19 -9.60 -11.53
C ALA A 77 -10.09 -10.42 -10.58
N ASP A 78 -9.52 -10.93 -9.48
CA ASP A 78 -10.29 -11.53 -8.40
C ASP A 78 -11.18 -10.47 -7.75
N ALA A 79 -12.44 -10.79 -7.40
CA ALA A 79 -13.33 -9.84 -6.72
C ALA A 79 -12.80 -9.39 -5.34
N ALA A 80 -11.75 -10.06 -4.83
CA ALA A 80 -11.04 -9.65 -3.63
C ALA A 80 -9.54 -9.95 -3.75
N LEU A 81 -8.71 -9.14 -3.10
CA LEU A 81 -7.27 -9.27 -3.05
C LEU A 81 -6.78 -9.11 -1.61
N ASP A 82 -6.01 -10.09 -1.14
CA ASP A 82 -5.36 -10.06 0.16
C ASP A 82 -3.99 -9.37 0.06
N LEU A 83 -3.85 -8.26 0.79
CA LEU A 83 -2.66 -7.43 0.87
C LEU A 83 -1.98 -7.72 2.21
N CYS A 84 -0.92 -8.52 2.15
CA CYS A 84 -0.11 -8.89 3.30
C CYS A 84 1.33 -8.45 3.03
N TYR A 85 1.86 -7.57 3.88
CA TYR A 85 3.27 -7.20 3.81
C TYR A 85 3.87 -6.95 5.20
N PRO A 86 5.09 -7.46 5.45
CA PRO A 86 5.76 -8.49 4.66
C PRO A 86 4.97 -9.81 4.75
N ALA A 87 5.09 -10.69 3.75
CA ALA A 87 4.22 -11.87 3.62
C ALA A 87 4.31 -12.84 4.82
N ASP A 88 5.42 -12.77 5.54
CA ASP A 88 5.80 -13.53 6.73
C ASP A 88 5.52 -12.81 8.05
N ALA A 89 5.19 -11.51 8.03
CA ALA A 89 4.73 -10.78 9.21
C ALA A 89 3.23 -10.49 9.07
N PRO A 90 2.37 -11.31 9.69
CA PRO A 90 0.98 -11.30 9.32
C PRO A 90 0.25 -10.07 9.90
N ASN A 91 0.89 -9.28 10.77
CA ASN A 91 0.35 -8.13 11.51
C ASN A 91 -0.35 -7.04 10.67
N TRP A 92 -0.18 -7.03 9.34
CA TRP A 92 -0.77 -6.05 8.41
C TRP A 92 -1.53 -6.71 7.25
N TRP A 93 -2.56 -7.50 7.57
CA TRP A 93 -3.47 -8.06 6.56
C TRP A 93 -4.63 -7.09 6.26
N VAL A 94 -4.68 -6.60 5.03
CA VAL A 94 -5.80 -5.83 4.49
C VAL A 94 -6.38 -6.58 3.30
N ARG A 95 -7.68 -6.85 3.29
CA ARG A 95 -8.37 -7.33 2.10
C ARG A 95 -8.99 -6.16 1.36
N LEU A 96 -8.73 -6.07 0.07
CA LEU A 96 -9.45 -5.19 -0.85
C LEU A 96 -10.53 -6.01 -1.55
N GLU A 97 -11.78 -5.57 -1.51
CA GLU A 97 -12.92 -6.25 -2.14
C GLU A 97 -13.59 -5.29 -3.11
N GLN A 98 -13.95 -5.77 -4.28
CA GLN A 98 -14.71 -5.03 -5.27
C GLN A 98 -16.19 -5.01 -4.86
N MET A 99 -16.86 -3.87 -5.04
CA MET A 99 -18.27 -3.72 -4.75
C MET A 99 -19.09 -3.68 -6.05
N ASP A 100 -20.34 -4.13 -6.01
CA ASP A 100 -21.22 -4.26 -7.18
C ASP A 100 -21.44 -2.92 -7.93
N GLU A 101 -21.31 -1.78 -7.23
CA GLU A 101 -21.52 -0.43 -7.79
C GLU A 101 -20.26 0.19 -8.42
N GLY A 102 -19.20 -0.59 -8.65
CA GLY A 102 -17.95 -0.07 -9.18
C GLY A 102 -16.96 0.44 -8.12
N GLY A 103 -17.38 0.41 -6.86
CA GLY A 103 -16.58 0.81 -5.71
C GLY A 103 -15.65 -0.29 -5.20
N ALA A 104 -14.98 -0.02 -4.09
CA ALA A 104 -14.16 -1.02 -3.42
C ALA A 104 -14.19 -0.86 -1.91
N ARG A 105 -13.97 -1.94 -1.17
CA ARG A 105 -13.91 -1.96 0.28
C ARG A 105 -12.56 -2.46 0.74
N LEU A 106 -11.88 -1.72 1.62
CA LEU A 106 -10.71 -2.18 2.34
C LEU A 106 -11.13 -2.64 3.73
N VAL A 107 -10.82 -3.88 4.07
CA VAL A 107 -11.10 -4.47 5.37
C VAL A 107 -9.79 -4.86 6.02
N ARG A 108 -9.50 -4.29 7.18
CA ARG A 108 -8.36 -4.75 7.98
C ARG A 108 -8.75 -6.04 8.70
N TYR A 109 -7.92 -7.07 8.62
CA TYR A 109 -8.13 -8.31 9.37
C TYR A 109 -7.26 -8.33 10.62
N ASP A 110 -7.82 -8.83 11.71
CA ASP A 110 -7.02 -9.26 12.84
C ASP A 110 -6.32 -10.56 12.48
N VAL A 111 -5.08 -10.66 12.91
CA VAL A 111 -4.11 -11.55 12.31
C VAL A 111 -4.06 -12.87 13.03
N ASP A 112 -4.17 -12.81 14.35
CA ASP A 112 -4.26 -13.98 15.20
C ASP A 112 -5.60 -14.70 15.01
N SER A 113 -6.68 -13.93 14.83
CA SER A 113 -8.03 -14.49 14.71
C SER A 113 -8.53 -14.69 13.27
N GLN A 114 -7.89 -14.07 12.28
CA GLN A 114 -8.35 -14.01 10.88
C GLN A 114 -9.78 -13.46 10.73
N VAL A 115 -10.25 -12.71 11.72
CA VAL A 115 -11.57 -12.10 11.71
C VAL A 115 -11.46 -10.68 11.16
N ALA A 116 -12.42 -10.29 10.33
CA ALA A 116 -12.54 -8.91 9.86
C ALA A 116 -12.60 -7.96 11.06
N GLY A 117 -11.66 -7.02 11.10
CA GLY A 117 -11.62 -5.97 12.10
C GLY A 117 -12.79 -5.01 11.95
N ALA A 118 -12.98 -4.19 12.99
CA ALA A 118 -13.99 -3.13 12.99
C ALA A 118 -13.65 -1.99 12.01
N GLU A 119 -12.38 -1.88 11.60
CA GLU A 119 -11.92 -0.86 10.66
C GLU A 119 -12.12 -1.33 9.21
N GLN A 120 -13.12 -0.75 8.56
CA GLN A 120 -13.43 -0.94 7.15
C GLN A 120 -13.52 0.42 6.48
N LEU A 121 -13.06 0.49 5.25
CA LEU A 121 -13.11 1.69 4.43
C LEU A 121 -13.77 1.38 3.10
N GLU A 122 -14.93 1.98 2.86
CA GLU A 122 -15.62 1.89 1.60
C GLU A 122 -15.21 3.07 0.71
N LEU A 123 -14.94 2.76 -0.55
CA LEU A 123 -14.57 3.69 -1.60
C LEU A 123 -15.68 3.70 -2.64
N SER A 124 -16.14 4.89 -2.99
CA SER A 124 -16.99 5.06 -4.17
C SER A 124 -16.23 4.68 -5.45
N ALA A 125 -16.94 4.47 -6.55
CA ALA A 125 -16.32 4.20 -7.85
C ALA A 125 -15.30 5.30 -8.25
N GLU A 126 -15.63 6.57 -7.99
CA GLU A 126 -14.72 7.70 -8.25
C GLU A 126 -13.46 7.63 -7.39
N GLN A 127 -13.59 7.28 -6.10
CA GLN A 127 -12.46 7.12 -5.19
C GLN A 127 -11.59 5.91 -5.57
N ALA A 128 -12.20 4.79 -5.96
CA ALA A 128 -11.53 3.59 -6.44
C ALA A 128 -10.72 3.90 -7.72
N GLN A 129 -11.32 4.61 -8.68
CA GLN A 129 -10.64 5.04 -9.89
C GLN A 129 -9.47 5.99 -9.58
N ALA A 130 -9.70 6.99 -8.74
CA ALA A 130 -8.65 7.93 -8.35
C ALA A 130 -7.52 7.26 -7.56
N LEU A 131 -7.80 6.17 -6.83
CA LEU A 131 -6.76 5.35 -6.20
C LEU A 131 -5.96 4.57 -7.26
N ALA A 132 -6.61 4.00 -8.26
CA ALA A 132 -5.96 3.28 -9.36
C ALA A 132 -5.00 4.19 -10.17
N GLU A 133 -5.37 5.46 -10.36
CA GLU A 133 -4.52 6.48 -11.00
C GLU A 133 -3.33 6.87 -10.11
N ARG A 134 -3.54 7.05 -8.81
CA ARG A 134 -2.43 7.34 -7.88
C ARG A 134 -1.42 6.19 -7.80
N LEU A 135 -1.90 4.95 -7.84
CA LEU A 135 -1.03 3.78 -7.89
C LEU A 135 -0.19 3.74 -9.18
N ASP A 136 -0.72 4.22 -10.30
CA ASP A 136 -0.01 4.32 -11.57
C ASP A 136 1.20 5.26 -11.44
N SER A 137 0.95 6.49 -10.99
CA SER A 137 2.00 7.49 -10.76
C SER A 137 3.03 7.00 -9.75
N ALA A 138 2.58 6.44 -8.63
CA ALA A 138 3.47 5.97 -7.57
C ALA A 138 4.32 4.77 -8.02
N LEU A 139 3.79 3.88 -8.87
CA LEU A 139 4.56 2.78 -9.47
C LEU A 139 5.70 3.33 -10.34
N LEU A 140 5.43 4.34 -11.17
CA LEU A 140 6.45 4.99 -12.00
C LEU A 140 7.52 5.69 -11.17
N GLU A 141 7.13 6.39 -10.10
CA GLU A 141 8.09 7.02 -9.17
C GLU A 141 8.96 5.97 -8.46
N ARG A 142 8.36 4.85 -8.06
CA ARG A 142 9.05 3.75 -7.40
C ARG A 142 10.02 3.01 -8.34
N GLU A 143 9.67 2.85 -9.61
CA GLU A 143 10.58 2.30 -10.62
C GLU A 143 11.80 3.20 -10.82
N GLN A 144 11.62 4.53 -10.82
CA GLN A 144 12.74 5.48 -10.86
C GLN A 144 13.63 5.38 -9.59
N ALA A 145 13.03 5.39 -8.41
CA ALA A 145 13.78 5.26 -7.15
C ALA A 145 14.53 3.92 -7.05
N SER A 146 13.96 2.84 -7.61
CA SER A 146 14.63 1.54 -7.66
C SER A 146 15.89 1.58 -8.53
N LEU A 147 15.86 2.29 -9.67
CA LEU A 147 17.03 2.45 -10.54
C LEU A 147 18.17 3.22 -9.85
N GLU A 148 17.85 4.23 -9.04
CA GLU A 148 18.85 5.01 -8.30
C GLU A 148 19.59 4.17 -7.25
N VAL A 149 18.87 3.31 -6.51
CA VAL A 149 19.46 2.38 -5.53
C VAL A 149 20.43 1.41 -6.19
N HIS A 150 20.11 0.91 -7.38
CA HIS A 150 20.98 0.00 -8.11
C HIS A 150 22.19 0.71 -8.75
N ALA A 151 22.05 1.98 -9.14
CA ALA A 151 23.14 2.77 -9.70
C ALA A 151 24.20 3.17 -8.65
N ASP A 152 23.80 3.45 -7.40
CA ASP A 152 24.74 3.79 -6.31
C ASP A 152 25.54 2.57 -5.81
N GLY A 153 24.95 1.37 -5.91
CA GLY A 153 25.61 0.10 -5.56
C GLY A 153 26.69 -0.37 -6.55
N ASP A 154 26.71 0.16 -7.79
CA ASP A 154 27.60 -0.29 -8.87
C ASP A 154 28.92 0.50 -8.99
N LEU A 155 29.25 1.37 -8.01
CA LEU A 155 30.51 2.14 -8.02
C LEU A 155 31.65 1.53 -7.20
N GLY A 156 31.48 0.31 -6.65
CA GLY A 156 32.46 -0.32 -5.75
C GLY A 156 33.27 -1.49 -6.31
N GLY A 157 33.05 -1.90 -7.57
CA GLY A 157 33.39 -3.26 -7.99
C GLY A 157 34.20 -3.41 -9.26
N GLN A 158 35.15 -2.53 -9.59
CA GLN A 158 36.13 -2.78 -10.67
C GLN A 158 37.32 -1.82 -10.57
N ASN A 159 38.31 -2.14 -9.72
CA ASN A 159 39.73 -1.78 -9.92
C ASN A 159 40.59 -2.43 -8.83
N SER A 160 40.75 -3.76 -8.92
CA SER A 160 41.92 -4.42 -8.36
C SER A 160 42.85 -4.81 -9.51
N PRO A 161 43.94 -4.06 -9.79
CA PRO A 161 45.12 -4.65 -10.39
C PRO A 161 45.96 -5.25 -9.26
N HIS A 162 45.70 -6.53 -8.98
CA HIS A 162 46.71 -7.41 -8.41
C HIS A 162 47.60 -7.84 -9.58
N ASP A 163 48.86 -7.40 -9.64
CA ASP A 163 50.01 -8.32 -9.59
C ASP A 163 51.37 -7.61 -9.69
N HIS A 164 52.28 -8.20 -8.94
CA HIS A 164 53.74 -8.08 -8.83
C HIS A 164 54.53 -7.42 -9.98
N THR A 165 55.59 -6.66 -9.71
CA THR A 165 56.89 -7.28 -9.36
C THR A 165 57.89 -6.27 -8.77
N ARG A 166 58.52 -6.68 -7.66
CA ARG A 166 59.76 -6.13 -7.10
C ARG A 166 60.91 -6.27 -8.10
N ARG A 167 61.61 -5.17 -8.40
CA ARG A 167 63.03 -4.92 -8.08
C ARG A 167 63.54 -3.68 -8.80
#